data_AF-A0A6B3HFW1-F1
#
_entry.id   AF-A0A6B3HFW1-F1
#
_cell.length_a   1.000
_cell.length_b   1.000
_cell.length_c   1.000
_cell.angle_alpha   90.00
_cell.angle_beta   90.00
_cell.angle_gamma   90.00
#
_symmetry.space_group_name_H-M   'P 1'
#
loop_
_entity.id
_entity.type
_entity.pdbx_description
1 polymer ?
#
loop_
_entity_poly.entity_id
_entity_poly.type
_entity_poly.pdbx_seq_one_letter_code
_entity_poly.pdbx_strand_id
1 'polypeptide(L)' 'PESWLDVEAGDGRFAAAARALLPYTAFDGTGLGGEVERARSAGALDEAYRGTLPLLAGELAGRYDVVGLLHQL' A
#
# COMPACT_ATOMS: atom_id res chain seq x y z
N PRO A 1 8.97 5.31 9.24
CA PRO A 1 7.61 4.90 9.69
C PRO A 1 7.64 3.38 9.90
N GLU A 2 6.86 2.86 10.83
CA GLU A 2 6.66 1.42 11.00
C GLU A 2 5.65 0.90 9.96
N SER A 3 4.64 1.71 9.60
CA SER A 3 3.60 1.33 8.63
C SER A 3 3.30 2.41 7.58
N TRP A 4 3.12 1.99 6.34
CA TRP A 4 2.78 2.86 5.20
C TRP A 4 1.62 2.27 4.40
N LEU A 5 0.59 3.08 4.13
CA LEU A 5 -0.47 2.76 3.17
C LEU A 5 -0.28 3.53 1.87
N ASP A 6 -0.03 2.81 0.78
CA ASP A 6 0.00 3.37 -0.57
C ASP A 6 -1.39 3.27 -1.21
N VAL A 7 -2.02 4.42 -1.39
CA VAL A 7 -3.35 4.53 -1.98
C VAL A 7 -3.20 4.42 -3.49
N GLU A 8 -3.99 3.55 -4.11
CA GLU A 8 -3.85 3.21 -5.54
C GLU A 8 -2.47 2.61 -5.88
N ALA A 9 -1.98 1.71 -5.04
CA ALA A 9 -0.64 1.11 -5.10
C ALA A 9 -0.32 0.34 -6.40
N GLY A 10 -1.33 0.03 -7.21
CA GLY A 10 -1.16 -0.71 -8.45
C GLY A 10 -0.52 -2.09 -8.21
N ASP A 11 0.61 -2.34 -8.86
CA ASP A 11 1.42 -3.55 -8.71
C ASP A 11 2.49 -3.47 -7.61
N GLY A 12 2.45 -2.43 -6.76
CA GLY A 12 3.33 -2.28 -5.59
C GLY A 12 4.74 -1.79 -5.91
N ARG A 13 4.95 -1.15 -7.06
CA ARG A 13 6.26 -0.64 -7.50
C ARG A 13 6.90 0.33 -6.51
N PHE A 14 6.12 1.24 -5.92
CA PHE A 14 6.64 2.15 -4.91
C PHE A 14 7.16 1.38 -3.69
N ALA A 15 6.35 0.49 -3.12
CA ALA A 15 6.75 -0.33 -1.97
C ALA A 15 8.03 -1.11 -2.26
N ALA A 16 8.11 -1.76 -3.43
CA ALA A 16 9.29 -2.50 -3.85
C ALA A 16 10.56 -1.63 -3.91
N ALA A 17 10.45 -0.40 -4.43
CA ALA A 17 11.58 0.53 -4.45
C ALA A 17 11.92 1.11 -3.07
N ALA A 18 10.90 1.47 -2.28
CA ALA A 18 11.05 2.14 -0.99
C ALA A 18 11.65 1.21 0.08
N ARG A 19 11.41 -0.11 0.00
CA ARG A 19 11.99 -1.10 0.92
C ARG A 19 13.52 -1.06 0.99
N ALA A 20 14.21 -0.63 -0.07
CA ALA A 20 15.67 -0.47 -0.03
C ALA A 20 16.13 0.61 0.96
N LEU A 21 15.29 1.62 1.20
CA LEU A 21 15.55 2.73 2.12
C LEU A 21 14.84 2.58 3.46
N LEU A 22 13.73 1.84 3.47
CA LEU A 22 12.85 1.64 4.60
C LEU A 22 12.63 0.13 4.86
N PRO A 23 13.69 -0.63 5.19
CA PRO A 23 13.64 -2.09 5.21
C PRO A 23 12.75 -2.67 6.32
N TYR A 24 12.42 -1.86 7.33
CA TYR A 24 11.57 -2.26 8.46
C TYR A 24 10.16 -1.68 8.38
N THR A 25 9.82 -0.98 7.30
CA THR A 25 8.46 -0.47 7.09
C THR A 25 7.59 -1.56 6.50
N ALA A 26 6.42 -1.78 7.10
CA ALA A 26 5.34 -2.54 6.50
C ALA A 26 4.65 -1.68 5.43
N PHE A 27 4.58 -2.19 4.20
CA PHE A 27 3.97 -1.52 3.06
C PHE A 27 2.68 -2.22 2.65
N ASP A 28 1.56 -1.56 2.90
CA ASP A 28 0.26 -2.01 2.46
C ASP A 28 -0.24 -1.14 1.30
N GLY A 29 -1.21 -1.64 0.53
CA GLY A 29 -1.77 -0.87 -0.59
C GLY A 29 -3.27 -1.00 -0.77
N THR A 30 -3.89 0.03 -1.31
CA THR A 30 -5.29 -0.01 -1.77
C THR A 30 -5.38 0.05 -3.29
N GLY A 31 -6.45 -0.49 -3.87
CA GLY A 31 -6.70 -0.39 -5.30
C GLY A 31 -8.06 -0.95 -5.71
N LEU A 32 -8.56 -0.51 -6.87
CA LEU A 32 -9.83 -1.03 -7.41
C LEU A 32 -9.64 -2.30 -8.25
N GLY A 33 -8.51 -2.42 -8.93
CA GLY A 33 -8.22 -3.55 -9.80
C GLY A 33 -7.55 -4.72 -9.07
N GLY A 34 -7.31 -5.79 -9.83
CA GLY A 34 -6.68 -7.02 -9.30
C GLY A 34 -5.18 -6.91 -9.10
N GLU A 35 -4.55 -5.85 -9.59
CA GLU A 35 -3.12 -5.58 -9.47
C GLU A 35 -2.66 -5.50 -8.02
N VAL A 36 -3.44 -4.90 -7.12
CA VAL A 36 -3.07 -4.77 -5.69
C VAL A 36 -2.98 -6.13 -5.01
N GLU A 37 -3.90 -7.04 -5.33
CA GLU A 37 -3.88 -8.41 -4.83
C GLU A 37 -2.72 -9.23 -5.40
N ARG A 38 -2.39 -8.99 -6.69
CA ARG A 38 -1.21 -9.61 -7.31
C ARG A 38 0.08 -9.10 -6.67
N ALA A 39 0.16 -7.80 -6.36
CA ALA A 39 1.29 -7.20 -5.68
C ALA A 39 1.52 -7.83 -4.30
N ARG A 40 0.46 -8.01 -3.51
CA ARG A 40 0.51 -8.75 -2.24
C ARG A 40 0.96 -10.19 -2.44
N SER A 41 0.36 -10.89 -3.40
CA SER A 41 0.72 -12.29 -3.70
C SER A 41 2.19 -12.45 -4.15
N ALA A 42 2.76 -11.41 -4.76
CA ALA A 42 4.16 -11.36 -5.17
C ALA A 42 5.11 -10.87 -4.06
N GLY A 43 4.59 -10.50 -2.89
CA GLY A 43 5.37 -9.95 -1.77
C GLY A 43 5.84 -8.51 -1.96
N ALA A 44 5.33 -7.80 -2.97
CA ALA A 44 5.62 -6.37 -3.11
C ALA A 44 4.93 -5.56 -2.00
N LEU A 45 3.70 -5.94 -1.65
CA LEU A 45 2.93 -5.42 -0.53
C LEU A 45 2.81 -6.47 0.58
N ASP A 46 2.77 -6.02 1.83
CA ASP A 46 2.49 -6.86 3.00
C ASP A 46 0.99 -7.18 3.08
N GLU A 47 0.12 -6.16 2.99
CA GLU A 47 -1.33 -6.33 2.82
C GLU A 47 -1.91 -5.54 1.63
N ALA A 48 -3.05 -6.00 1.12
CA ALA A 48 -3.79 -5.36 0.03
C ALA A 48 -5.27 -5.20 0.39
N TYR A 49 -5.82 -4.03 0.07
CA TYR A 49 -7.23 -3.71 0.29
C TYR A 49 -7.90 -3.32 -1.02
N ARG A 50 -8.92 -4.07 -1.42
CA ARG A 50 -9.72 -3.73 -2.60
C ARG A 50 -10.73 -2.63 -2.27
N GLY A 51 -10.54 -1.44 -2.82
CA GLY A 51 -11.42 -0.30 -2.60
C GLY A 51 -10.72 1.05 -2.69
N THR A 52 -11.50 2.12 -2.60
CA THR A 52 -10.97 3.48 -2.49
C THR A 52 -10.73 3.83 -1.03
N LEU A 53 -9.80 4.75 -0.76
CA LEU A 53 -9.52 5.19 0.62
C LEU A 53 -10.78 5.68 1.36
N PRO A 54 -11.69 6.48 0.78
CA PRO A 54 -12.91 6.90 1.48
C PRO A 54 -13.81 5.75 1.94
N LEU A 55 -13.89 4.66 1.17
CA LEU A 55 -14.68 3.48 1.56
C LEU A 55 -13.99 2.67 2.65
N LEU A 56 -12.65 2.64 2.64
CA LEU A 56 -11.83 1.87 3.59
C LEU A 56 -11.46 2.66 4.85
N ALA A 57 -11.66 3.98 4.87
CA ALA A 57 -11.16 4.86 5.93
C ALA A 57 -11.63 4.45 7.35
N GLY A 58 -12.86 3.96 7.49
CA GLY A 58 -13.38 3.49 8.77
C GLY A 58 -12.66 2.26 9.31
N GLU A 59 -12.31 1.33 8.42
CA GLU A 59 -11.57 0.11 8.78
C GLU A 59 -10.08 0.38 9.00
N LEU A 60 -9.51 1.32 8.25
CA LEU A 60 -8.08 1.60 8.24
C LEU A 60 -7.65 2.73 9.18
N ALA A 61 -8.59 3.39 9.86
CA ALA A 61 -8.33 4.52 10.74
C ALA A 61 -7.30 4.18 11.83
N GLY A 62 -6.24 4.99 11.92
CA GLY A 62 -5.21 4.88 12.95
C GLY A 62 -4.23 3.72 12.80
N ARG A 63 -4.28 2.96 11.69
CA ARG A 63 -3.37 1.80 11.45
C ARG A 63 -2.02 2.17 10.83
N TYR A 64 -1.92 3.36 10.23
CA TYR A 64 -0.77 3.76 9.41
C TYR A 64 -0.10 5.03 9.91
N ASP A 65 1.23 5.02 10.03
CA ASP A 65 2.01 6.22 10.31
C ASP A 65 2.00 7.19 9.13
N VAL A 66 1.97 6.64 7.91
CA VAL A 66 1.97 7.40 6.66
C VAL A 66 0.92 6.84 5.70
N VAL A 67 0.15 7.75 5.11
CA VAL A 67 -0.76 7.44 4.00
C VAL A 67 -0.34 8.31 2.81
N GLY A 68 0.01 7.68 1.69
CA GLY A 68 0.46 8.36 0.48
C GLY A 68 -0.39 8.00 -0.73
N LEU A 69 -0.53 8.92 -1.68
CA LEU A 69 -1.09 8.66 -3.02
C LEU A 69 -0.04 9.09 -4.03
N LEU A 70 0.63 8.12 -4.66
CA LEU A 70 1.80 8.35 -5.51
C LEU A 70 1.49 8.03 -6.96
N HIS A 71 1.03 9.04 -7.70
CA HIS A 71 0.45 8.84 -9.03
C HIS A 71 1.49 8.78 -10.18
N GLN A 72 2.80 8.81 -9.90
CA GLN A 72 3.84 9.05 -10.93
C GLN A 72 5.19 8.31 -10.69
N LEU A 73 5.21 7.15 -10.02
CA LEU A 73 6.45 6.40 -9.72
C LEU A 73 6.64 5.16 -10.60
#